data_AF-A0A531M402-F1
#
_entry.id   AF-A0A531M402-F1
#
_cell.length_a   1.000
_cell.length_b   1.000
_cell.length_c   1.000
_cell.angle_alpha   90.00
_cell.angle_beta   90.00
_cell.angle_gamma   90.00
#
_symmetry.space_group_name_H-M   'P 1'
#
loop_
_entity.id
_entity.type
_entity.pdbx_description
1 polymer ?
#
loop_
_entity_poly.entity_id
_entity_poly.type
_entity_poly.pdbx_seq_one_letter_code
_entity_poly.pdbx_strand_id
1 'polypeptide(L)' 'HYFDAEGALIAWEGESRMIAMSPAQLRAVPLVIGVAASPEKATAIIGAARSGLINTLVTDTKTAQAILAVLATR' A
#
# COMPACT_ATOMS: atom_id res chain seq x y z
N HIS A 1 8.76 4.21 2.23
CA HIS A 1 8.96 2.82 2.65
C HIS A 1 8.57 1.90 1.51
N TYR A 2 9.48 1.04 1.07
CA TYR A 2 9.16 0.03 0.06
C TYR A 2 8.58 -1.21 0.74
N PHE A 3 7.68 -1.90 0.04
CA PHE A 3 7.02 -3.11 0.49
C PHE A 3 6.74 -4.03 -0.68
N ASP A 4 6.61 -5.32 -0.42
CA ASP A 4 6.21 -6.32 -1.41
C ASP A 4 4.68 -6.48 -1.51
N ALA A 5 4.23 -7.42 -2.35
CA ALA A 5 2.81 -7.69 -2.57
C ALA A 5 2.11 -8.30 -1.34
N GLU A 6 2.88 -8.86 -0.41
CA GLU A 6 2.43 -9.46 0.85
C GLU A 6 2.40 -8.40 1.96
N GLY A 7 2.91 -7.20 1.69
CA GLY A 7 2.95 -6.07 2.61
C GLY A 7 4.16 -6.07 3.54
N ALA A 8 5.14 -6.96 3.32
CA ALA A 8 6.39 -6.95 4.08
C ALA A 8 7.25 -5.78 3.63
N LEU A 9 7.84 -5.06 4.60
CA LEU A 9 8.73 -3.94 4.31
C LEU A 9 10.04 -4.46 3.72
N ILE A 10 10.48 -3.82 2.63
CA ILE A 10 11.74 -4.14 1.97
C ILE A 10 12.80 -3.17 2.51
N ALA A 11 13.74 -3.71 3.28
CA ALA A 11 14.90 -2.95 3.74
C ALA A 11 15.75 -2.52 2.55
N TRP A 12 16.18 -1.26 2.56
CA TRP A 12 17.08 -0.73 1.54
C TRP A 12 17.95 0.38 2.11
N GLU A 13 19.12 0.59 1.52
CA GLU A 13 20.19 1.41 2.09
C GLU A 13 19.78 2.87 2.40
N GLY A 14 18.95 3.47 1.55
CA GLY A 14 18.52 4.86 1.73
C GLY A 14 17.33 5.07 2.65
N GLU A 15 16.79 4.03 3.29
CA GLU A 15 15.67 4.17 4.22
C GLU A 15 15.99 5.11 5.39
N SER A 16 17.20 5.01 5.93
CA SER A 16 17.68 5.86 7.04
C SER A 16 17.88 7.33 6.64
N ARG A 17 17.90 7.63 5.34
CA ARG A 17 18.08 8.98 4.79
C ARG A 17 16.76 9.62 4.35
N MET A 18 15.63 8.91 4.45
CA MET A 18 14.32 9.46 4.09
C MET A 18 13.80 10.40 5.18
N ILE A 19 13.42 11.62 4.79
CA ILE A 19 12.59 12.49 5.63
C ILE A 19 11.12 12.14 5.33
N ALA A 20 10.55 11.24 6.13
CA ALA A 20 9.18 10.77 6.01
C ALA A 20 8.65 10.26 7.36
N MET A 21 7.33 10.12 7.49
CA MET A 21 6.75 9.37 8.61
C MET A 21 7.19 7.91 8.54
N SER A 22 7.62 7.34 9.66
CA SER A 22 8.00 5.94 9.75
C SER A 22 6.79 5.00 9.58
N PRO A 23 7.00 3.70 9.28
CA PRO A 23 5.93 2.72 9.21
C PRO A 23 5.16 2.60 10.52
N ALA A 24 5.88 2.68 11.65
CA ALA A 24 5.28 2.64 12.98
C ALA A 24 4.40 3.86 13.24
N GLN A 25 4.84 5.05 12.80
CA GLN A 25 4.03 6.27 12.92
C GLN A 25 2.78 6.19 12.04
N LEU A 26 2.89 5.73 10.79
CA LEU A 26 1.73 5.55 9.90
C LEU A 26 0.71 4.57 10.50
N ARG A 27 1.16 3.41 10.99
CA ARG A 27 0.28 2.41 11.61
C ARG A 27 -0.39 2.88 12.90
N ALA A 28 0.21 3.84 13.61
CA ALA A 28 -0.36 4.41 14.83
C ALA A 28 -1.47 5.43 14.57
N VAL A 29 -1.56 5.98 13.35
CA VAL A 29 -2.62 6.93 12.99
C VAL A 29 -3.93 6.15 12.78
N PRO A 30 -5.05 6.54 13.45
CA PRO A 30 -6.32 5.82 13.31
C PRO A 30 -6.87 5.76 11.89
N LEU A 31 -6.63 6.80 11.08
CA LEU A 31 -7.11 6.90 9.71
C LEU A 31 -5.98 7.31 8.77
N VAL A 32 -5.59 6.40 7.87
CA VAL A 32 -4.58 6.66 6.84
C VAL A 32 -5.17 6.34 5.47
N ILE A 33 -5.39 7.39 4.68
CA ILE A 33 -6.07 7.32 3.39
C ILE A 33 -5.04 7.26 2.28
N GLY A 34 -4.96 6.11 1.60
CA GLY A 34 -4.28 6.00 0.32
C GLY A 34 -5.20 6.49 -0.80
N VAL A 35 -4.68 7.35 -1.69
CA VAL A 35 -5.39 7.76 -2.91
C VAL A 35 -4.58 7.25 -4.09
N ALA A 36 -5.13 6.28 -4.81
CA ALA A 36 -4.45 5.67 -5.93
C ALA A 36 -5.46 5.19 -6.97
N ALA A 37 -5.14 5.41 -8.24
CA ALA A 37 -5.89 4.90 -9.37
C ALA A 37 -4.91 4.36 -10.42
N SER A 38 -5.46 3.50 -11.27
CA SER A 38 -4.91 2.77 -12.41
C SER A 38 -4.79 1.25 -12.18
N PRO A 39 -5.37 0.39 -13.06
CA PRO A 39 -5.36 -1.07 -12.90
C PRO A 39 -3.98 -1.71 -12.71
N GLU A 40 -2.93 -1.19 -13.35
CA GLU A 40 -1.57 -1.70 -13.20
C GLU A 40 -1.00 -1.52 -11.78
N LYS A 41 -1.61 -0.67 -10.96
CA LYS A 41 -1.23 -0.49 -9.55
C LYS A 41 -1.92 -1.49 -8.61
N ALA A 42 -2.79 -2.37 -9.09
CA ALA A 42 -3.57 -3.28 -8.24
C ALA A 42 -2.71 -4.03 -7.22
N THR A 43 -1.62 -4.67 -7.65
CA THR A 43 -0.71 -5.40 -6.75
C THR A 43 -0.02 -4.49 -5.73
N ALA A 44 0.39 -3.28 -6.14
CA ALA A 44 1.02 -2.32 -5.24
C ALA A 44 0.03 -1.78 -4.19
N ILE A 45 -1.23 -1.52 -4.59
CA ILE A 45 -2.28 -1.07 -3.67
C ILE A 45 -2.61 -2.18 -2.66
N ILE A 46 -2.66 -3.43 -3.10
CA ILE A 46 -2.83 -4.59 -2.22
C ILE A 46 -1.67 -4.69 -1.22
N GLY A 47 -0.42 -4.57 -1.69
CA GLY A 47 0.76 -4.55 -0.82
C GLY A 47 0.71 -3.42 0.21
N ALA A 48 0.30 -2.22 -0.21
CA ALA A 48 0.16 -1.07 0.68
C ALA A 48 -0.88 -1.32 1.78
N ALA A 49 -2.05 -1.85 1.42
CA ALA A 49 -3.08 -2.21 2.38
C ALA A 49 -2.63 -3.31 3.35
N ARG A 50 -2.00 -4.38 2.83
CA ARG A 50 -1.46 -5.49 3.65
C ARG A 50 -0.36 -5.05 4.61
N SER A 51 0.46 -4.07 4.19
CA SER A 51 1.53 -3.53 5.03
C SER A 51 1.04 -2.72 6.24
N GLY A 52 -0.26 -2.36 6.25
CA GLY A 52 -0.87 -1.47 7.24
C GLY A 52 -0.41 -0.01 7.14
N LEU A 53 0.32 0.35 6.08
CA LEU A 53 0.73 1.74 5.83
C LEU A 53 -0.43 2.62 5.39
N ILE A 54 -1.50 2.02 4.87
CA ILE A 54 -2.81 2.64 4.67
C ILE A 54 -3.88 1.71 5.25
N ASN A 55 -4.99 2.27 5.74
CA ASN A 55 -6.14 1.51 6.22
C ASN A 55 -7.45 1.88 5.52
N THR A 56 -7.42 2.92 4.68
CA THR A 56 -8.53 3.39 3.86
C THR A 56 -8.02 3.66 2.45
N LEU A 57 -8.79 3.31 1.42
CA LEU A 57 -8.43 3.52 0.02
C LEU A 57 -9.52 4.35 -0.68
N VAL A 58 -9.08 5.40 -1.38
CA VAL A 58 -9.87 6.09 -2.40
C VAL A 58 -9.30 5.70 -3.77
N THR A 59 -10.15 5.16 -4.63
CA THR A 59 -9.78 4.66 -5.97
C THR A 59 -10.97 4.74 -6.93
N ASP A 60 -10.74 4.48 -8.22
CA ASP A 60 -11.80 4.40 -9.22
C ASP A 60 -12.32 2.96 -9.42
N THR A 61 -13.48 2.83 -10.08
CA THR A 61 -14.12 1.51 -10.30
C THR A 61 -13.23 0.54 -11.07
N LYS A 62 -12.48 1.01 -12.07
CA LYS A 62 -11.62 0.15 -12.90
C LYS A 62 -10.47 -0.45 -12.07
N THR A 63 -9.87 0.36 -11.21
CA THR A 63 -8.79 -0.04 -10.31
C THR A 63 -9.32 -0.95 -9.21
N ALA A 64 -10.48 -0.65 -8.62
CA ALA A 64 -11.13 -1.52 -7.65
C ALA A 64 -11.43 -2.91 -8.23
N GLN A 65 -11.94 -2.98 -9.46
CA GLN A 65 -12.16 -4.25 -10.16
C GLN A 65 -10.86 -5.03 -10.40
N ALA A 66 -9.78 -4.35 -10.80
CA ALA A 66 -8.48 -4.98 -10.97
C ALA A 66 -7.93 -5.54 -9.65
N ILE A 67 -8.09 -4.80 -8.55
CA ILE A 67 -7.73 -5.28 -7.19
C ILE A 67 -8.50 -6.56 -6.85
N LEU A 68 -9.82 -6.57 -7.05
CA LEU A 68 -10.65 -7.75 -6.78
C LEU A 68 -10.23 -8.96 -7.64
N ALA A 69 -9.90 -8.74 -8.92
CA ALA A 69 -9.44 -9.81 -9.82
C ALA A 69 -8.10 -10.42 -9.36
N VAL A 70 -7.16 -9.60 -8.90
CA VAL A 70 -5.87 -10.07 -8.36
C VAL A 70 -6.07 -10.87 -7.06
N LEU A 71 -7.04 -10.47 -6.22
CA LEU A 71 -7.33 -11.18 -4.97
C LEU A 71 -8.05 -12.51 -5.18
N ALA A 72 -8.88 -12.63 -6.23
CA ALA A 72 -9.63 -13.85 -6.52
C ALA A 72 -8.78 -14.99 -7.12
N THR A 73 -7.57 -14.69 -7.58
CA THR A 73 -6.66 -15.66 -8.23
C THR A 73 -5.61 -16.24 -7.27
N ARG A 74 -5.72 -15.97 -5.97
CA ARG A 74 -4.86 -16.50 -4.91
C ARG A 74 -5.62 -17.43 -3.97
#